data_AF-A0A377UWL9-F1
#
_entry.id   AF-A0A377UWL9-F1
#
_cell.length_a   1.000
_cell.length_b   1.000
_cell.length_c   1.000
_cell.angle_alpha   90.00
_cell.angle_beta   90.00
_cell.angle_gamma   90.00
#
_symmetry.space_group_name_H-M   'P 1'
#
loop_
_entity.id
_entity.type
_entity.pdbx_description
1 polymer ?
#
loop_
_entity_poly.entity_id
_entity_poly.type
_entity_poly.pdbx_seq_one_letter_code
_entity_poly.pdbx_strand_id
1 'polypeptide(L)' 'MIFNIQRYSTHDGPGIRTVVFLKGCSLGCRWCQNPESRARSEDLLYDSRLCLPGCELCQQARRRLSPAPSMA' A
#
# COMPACT_ATOMS: atom_id res chain seq x y z
N MET A 1 9.17 4.15 3.78
CA MET A 1 7.75 4.43 3.52
C MET A 1 6.90 3.36 4.20
N ILE A 2 5.86 3.76 4.94
CA ILE A 2 4.90 2.85 5.63
C ILE A 2 3.65 2.77 4.77
N PHE A 3 3.07 1.58 4.56
CA PHE A 3 1.82 1.43 3.80
C PHE A 3 0.63 0.92 4.60
N ASN A 4 0.87 0.27 5.74
CA ASN A 4 -0.18 -0.15 6.63
C ASN A 4 0.33 -0.17 8.09
N ILE A 5 -0.56 0.11 9.03
CA ILE A 5 -0.33 -0.05 10.46
C ILE A 5 -1.48 -0.87 11.02
N GLN A 6 -1.22 -2.14 11.29
CA GLN A 6 -2.20 -3.05 11.87
C GLN A 6 -2.04 -3.05 13.38
N ARG A 7 -3.08 -2.63 14.09
CA ARG A 7 -3.14 -2.69 15.55
C ARG A 7 -3.78 -4.01 15.96
N TYR A 8 -3.48 -4.47 17.17
CA TYR A 8 -4.05 -5.67 17.77
C TYR A 8 -3.80 -6.97 16.97
N SER A 9 -2.65 -7.10 16.31
CA SER A 9 -2.28 -8.39 15.71
C SER A 9 -1.92 -9.41 16.79
N THR A 10 -2.53 -10.60 16.69
CA THR A 10 -2.30 -11.75 17.57
C THR A 10 -1.55 -12.89 16.85
N HIS A 11 -1.34 -12.76 15.54
CA HIS A 11 -0.75 -13.81 14.71
C HIS A 11 0.68 -13.48 14.25
N ASP A 12 1.09 -12.20 14.33
CA ASP A 12 2.42 -11.74 13.88
C ASP A 12 3.49 -11.79 14.99
N GLY A 13 3.38 -12.79 15.88
CA GLY A 13 4.30 -13.03 16.99
C GLY A 13 3.62 -13.15 18.35
N PRO A 14 4.37 -13.38 19.44
CA PRO A 14 3.79 -13.62 20.77
C PRO A 14 3.09 -12.39 21.33
N GLY A 15 1.89 -12.58 21.88
CA GLY A 15 1.09 -11.53 22.51
C GLY A 15 0.34 -10.63 21.51
N ILE A 16 -0.08 -9.45 21.96
CA ILE A 16 -0.75 -8.46 21.12
C ILE A 16 0.29 -7.48 20.56
N ARG A 17 0.31 -7.30 19.24
CA ARG A 17 1.30 -6.47 18.53
C ARG A 17 0.64 -5.39 17.69
N THR A 18 1.35 -4.27 17.57
CA THR A 18 1.12 -3.31 16.48
C THR A 18 2.17 -3.60 15.41
N VAL A 19 1.72 -3.98 14.22
CA VAL A 19 2.59 -4.31 13.09
C VAL A 19 2.63 -3.12 12.15
N VAL A 20 3.85 -2.70 11.81
CA VAL A 20 4.09 -1.63 10.84
C VAL A 20 4.57 -2.27 9.55
N PHE A 21 3.78 -2.16 8.49
CA PHE A 21 4.13 -2.70 7.19
C PHE A 21 4.85 -1.66 6.35
N LEU A 22 6.04 -2.01 5.87
CA LEU A 22 6.93 -1.13 5.12
C LEU A 22 6.92 -1.46 3.63
N LYS A 23 7.09 -0.42 2.81
CA LYS A 23 7.35 -0.55 1.38
C LYS A 23 8.84 -0.83 1.13
N GLY A 24 9.12 -1.48 0.00
CA GLY A 24 10.42 -1.93 -0.45
C GLY A 24 10.71 -3.38 -0.04
N CYS A 25 10.39 -4.33 -0.92
CA CYS A 25 10.83 -5.72 -0.81
C CYS A 25 11.49 -6.14 -2.12
N SER A 26 12.73 -6.63 -2.06
CA SER A 26 13.52 -7.01 -3.24
C SER A 26 13.19 -8.41 -3.77
N LEU A 27 12.24 -9.12 -3.14
CA LEU A 27 11.87 -10.48 -3.51
C LEU A 27 10.69 -10.50 -4.48
N GLY A 28 10.70 -11.48 -5.39
CA GLY A 28 9.66 -11.73 -6.39
C GLY A 28 8.84 -13.00 -6.11
N CYS A 29 8.41 -13.21 -4.86
CA CYS A 29 7.70 -14.43 -4.47
C CYS A 29 6.39 -14.61 -5.27
N ARG A 30 6.15 -15.81 -5.83
CA ARG A 30 4.93 -16.13 -6.58
C ARG A 30 3.64 -16.04 -5.72
N TRP A 31 3.79 -16.18 -4.42
CA TRP A 31 2.73 -16.19 -3.41
C TRP A 31 2.96 -15.10 -2.36
N CYS A 32 3.37 -13.91 -2.82
CA CYS A 32 3.52 -12.75 -1.94
C CYS A 32 2.16 -12.36 -1.36
N GLN A 33 2.02 -12.39 -0.03
CA GLN A 33 0.80 -11.98 0.67
C GLN A 33 0.55 -10.46 0.56
N ASN A 34 1.63 -9.68 0.41
CA ASN A 34 1.62 -8.22 0.43
C ASN A 34 2.33 -7.66 -0.82
N PRO A 35 1.80 -7.89 -2.04
CA PRO A 35 2.46 -7.48 -3.29
C PRO A 35 2.64 -5.96 -3.42
N GLU A 36 1.82 -5.17 -2.74
CA GLU A 36 1.90 -3.72 -2.61
C GLU A 36 3.16 -3.25 -1.89
N SER A 37 3.78 -4.11 -1.06
CA SER A 37 5.02 -3.79 -0.35
C SER A 37 6.25 -3.75 -1.27
N ARG A 38 6.19 -4.30 -2.48
CA ARG A 38 7.37 -4.44 -3.35
C ARG A 38 7.90 -3.10 -3.85
N ALA A 39 7.00 -2.28 -4.41
CA ALA A 39 7.37 -0.98 -4.94
C ALA A 39 7.78 -0.04 -3.80
N ARG A 40 8.85 0.73 -4.01
CA ARG A 40 9.30 1.76 -3.07
C ARG A 40 8.59 3.11 -3.26
N SER A 41 7.87 3.25 -4.37
CA SER A 41 7.09 4.44 -4.71
C SER A 41 5.88 4.60 -3.78
N GLU A 42 5.39 5.83 -3.71
CA GLU A 42 4.10 6.12 -3.12
C GLU A 42 2.97 5.62 -4.02
N ASP A 43 1.95 5.02 -3.41
CA ASP A 43 0.75 4.59 -4.11
C ASP A 43 -0.47 5.27 -3.49
N LEU A 44 -1.45 5.57 -4.33
CA LEU A 44 -2.77 6.00 -3.87
C LEU A 44 -3.57 4.78 -3.43
N LEU A 45 -3.92 4.75 -2.15
CA LEU A 45 -5.01 3.89 -1.68
C LEU A 45 -6.32 4.48 -2.20
N TYR A 46 -7.05 3.71 -3.00
CA TYR A 46 -8.37 4.10 -3.51
C TYR A 46 -9.42 3.11 -3.03
N ASP A 47 -10.43 3.63 -2.34
CA ASP A 47 -11.62 2.90 -1.97
C ASP A 47 -12.85 3.74 -2.33
N SER A 48 -13.59 3.30 -3.35
CA SER A 48 -14.78 4.02 -3.83
C SER A 48 -15.87 4.13 -2.77
N ARG A 49 -15.90 3.25 -1.77
CA ARG A 49 -16.88 3.27 -0.67
C ARG A 49 -16.66 4.44 0.28
N LEU A 50 -15.45 5.00 0.30
CA LEU A 50 -15.10 6.16 1.11
C LEU A 50 -15.32 7.48 0.35
N CYS A 51 -15.76 7.43 -0.90
CA CYS A 51 -15.89 8.60 -1.76
C CYS A 51 -17.30 9.22 -1.69
N LEU A 52 -17.38 10.55 -1.74
CA LEU A 52 -18.63 11.26 -2.01
C LEU A 52 -19.03 11.12 -3.49
N PRO A 53 -20.34 11.19 -3.83
CA PRO A 53 -20.78 11.22 -5.22
C PRO A 53 -20.08 12.33 -6.02
N GLY A 54 -19.48 11.98 -7.15
CA GLY A 54 -18.77 12.93 -8.03
C GLY A 54 -17.36 13.35 -7.57
N CYS A 55 -16.77 12.72 -6.55
CA CYS A 55 -15.42 13.04 -6.10
C CYS A 55 -14.33 12.54 -7.08
N GLU A 56 -13.46 13.43 -7.53
CA GLU A 56 -12.35 13.10 -8.46
C GLU A 56 -10.94 13.32 -7.87
N LEU A 57 -10.83 13.62 -6.58
CA LEU A 57 -9.57 14.04 -5.96
C LEU A 57 -8.44 13.01 -6.12
N CYS A 58 -8.72 11.71 -5.93
CA CYS A 58 -7.73 10.65 -6.12
C CYS A 58 -7.23 10.56 -7.57
N GLN A 59 -8.10 10.78 -8.56
CA GLN A 59 -7.73 10.74 -9.97
C GLN A 59 -6.81 11.91 -10.34
N GLN A 60 -7.08 13.08 -9.77
CA GLN A 60 -6.23 14.26 -9.93
C GLN A 60 -4.88 14.08 -9.22
N ALA A 61 -4.89 13.51 -8.01
CA ALA A 61 -3.69 13.21 -7.24
C ALA A 61 -2.78 12.19 -7.93
N ARG A 62 -3.35 11.18 -8.62
CA ARG A 62 -2.57 10.18 -9.37
C ARG A 62 -1.62 10.81 -10.38
N ARG A 63 -2.03 11.92 -11.01
CA ARG A 63 -1.20 12.66 -11.98
C ARG A 63 0.04 13.27 -11.33
N ARG A 64 0.04 13.50 -10.01
CA ARG A 64 1.18 14.03 -9.25
C ARG A 64 2.12 12.95 -8.73
N LEU A 65 1.59 11.76 -8.45
CA LEU A 65 2.32 10.65 -7.84
C LEU A 65 2.95 9.70 -8.86
N SER A 66 2.78 9.91 -10.16
CA SER A 66 3.33 9.02 -11.19
C SER A 66 4.85 9.16 -11.31
N PRO A 67 5.67 8.13 -11.00
CA PRO A 67 6.97 7.98 -11.62
C PRO A 67 6.74 7.51 -13.08
N ALA A 68 7.70 7.77 -13.97
CA ALA A 68 7.67 7.30 -15.36
C ALA A 68 7.29 5.79 -15.43
N PRO A 69 6.57 5.35 -16.49
CA PRO A 69 6.22 3.95 -16.63
C PRO A 69 7.50 3.12 -16.62
N SER A 70 7.66 2.22 -15.65
CA SER A 70 8.67 1.16 -15.76
C SER A 70 8.19 0.24 -16.87
N MET A 71 8.73 0.45 -18.07
CA MET A 71 8.73 -0.59 -19.10
C MET A 71 9.52 -1.80 -18.59
N ALA A 72 8.93 -2.97 -18.81
CA ALA A 72 9.44 -4.33 -18.56
C ALA A 72 9.31 -4.87 -17.13
#